data_AF-A0A5B0SCG7-F1
#
_entry.id   AF-A0A5B0SCG7-F1
#
_cell.length_a   1.000
_cell.length_b   1.000
_cell.length_c   1.000
_cell.angle_alpha   90.00
_cell.angle_beta   90.00
_cell.angle_gamma   90.00
#
_symmetry.space_group_name_H-M   'P 1'
#
loop_
_entity.id
_entity.type
_entity.pdbx_description
1 polymer ?
#
loop_
_entity_poly.entity_id
_entity_poly.type
_entity_poly.pdbx_seq_one_letter_code
_entity_poly.pdbx_strand_id
1 'polypeptide(L)'
;MSLIMPLARSATFVPMIVATGVGIGGGIAFGIHYLMNSPEVVLRKRANPHPWNNVAQNTNTKLFSFNPEFWEGRSNAPDPRFSFMEMHPEASQASHEKKIFEKAKHL
;
A
#
# COMPACT_ATOMS: atom_id res chain seq x y z
N MET A 1 27.60 -14.27 31.48
CA MET A 1 26.53 -14.89 32.29
C MET A 1 25.30 -14.99 31.40
N SER A 2 24.92 -16.19 30.96
CA SER A 2 23.90 -16.39 29.93
C SER A 2 22.49 -16.30 30.55
N LEU A 3 21.73 -15.27 30.20
CA LEU A 3 20.38 -14.98 30.73
C LEU A 3 19.25 -15.81 30.07
N ILE A 4 19.57 -16.59 29.03
CA ILE A 4 18.59 -17.34 28.24
C ILE A 4 18.07 -18.61 28.94
N MET A 5 18.75 -19.11 29.98
CA MET A 5 18.43 -20.42 30.58
C MET A 5 17.65 -20.41 31.92
N PRO A 6 17.65 -19.38 32.79
CA PRO A 6 16.81 -19.42 34.01
C PRO A 6 15.38 -18.90 33.81
N LEU A 7 15.09 -18.16 32.74
CA LEU A 7 13.79 -17.47 32.57
C LEU A 7 12.64 -18.42 32.19
N ALA A 8 12.93 -19.49 31.46
CA ALA A 8 11.93 -20.49 31.06
C ALA A 8 11.52 -21.46 32.19
N ARG A 9 12.18 -21.40 33.36
CA ARG A 9 11.99 -22.37 34.44
C ARG A 9 10.84 -22.03 35.39
N SER A 10 10.29 -20.81 35.32
CA SER A 10 9.13 -20.39 36.11
C SER A 10 8.04 -19.82 35.21
N ALA A 11 6.81 -20.35 35.37
CA ALA A 11 5.64 -19.95 34.58
C ALA A 11 5.27 -18.46 34.73
N THR A 12 5.81 -17.80 35.75
CA THR A 12 5.53 -16.41 36.11
C THR A 12 6.08 -15.39 35.11
N PHE A 13 7.20 -15.66 34.44
CA PHE A 13 7.77 -14.73 33.45
C PHE A 13 7.26 -14.93 32.03
N VAL A 14 6.54 -16.03 31.77
CA VAL A 14 5.99 -16.36 30.45
C VAL A 14 5.14 -15.22 29.87
N PRO A 15 4.21 -14.59 30.61
CA PRO A 15 3.41 -13.50 30.05
C PRO A 15 4.24 -12.29 29.59
N MET A 16 5.31 -11.95 30.32
CA MET A 16 6.19 -10.83 29.98
C MET A 16 6.99 -11.12 28.71
N ILE A 17 7.54 -12.33 28.59
CA ILE A 17 8.29 -12.75 27.39
C ILE A 17 7.38 -12.77 26.18
N VAL A 18 6.16 -13.31 26.32
CA VAL A 18 5.18 -13.36 25.24
C VAL A 18 4.79 -11.94 24.82
N ALA A 19 4.44 -11.06 25.76
CA ALA A 19 4.08 -9.68 25.45
C ALA A 19 5.22 -8.93 24.74
N THR A 20 6.46 -9.12 25.20
CA THR A 20 7.64 -8.50 24.58
C THR A 20 7.89 -9.06 23.17
N GLY A 21 7.82 -10.39 23.00
CA GLY A 21 7.98 -11.05 21.72
C GLY A 21 6.91 -10.64 20.71
N VAL A 22 5.66 -10.54 21.15
CA VAL A 22 4.54 -10.05 20.33
C VAL A 22 4.74 -8.58 19.96
N GLY A 23 5.22 -7.74 20.88
CA GLY A 23 5.51 -6.34 20.58
C GLY A 23 6.58 -6.17 19.51
N ILE A 24 7.71 -6.86 19.65
CA ILE A 24 8.81 -6.80 18.67
C ILE A 24 8.37 -7.39 17.33
N GLY A 25 7.82 -8.61 17.35
CA GLY A 25 7.37 -9.30 16.14
C GLY A 25 6.25 -8.54 15.43
N GLY A 26 5.28 -8.01 16.17
CA GLY A 26 4.18 -7.21 15.66
C GLY A 26 4.67 -5.89 15.04
N GLY A 27 5.62 -5.20 15.68
CA GLY A 27 6.21 -3.97 15.14
C GLY A 27 6.93 -4.19 13.82
N ILE A 28 7.75 -5.25 13.72
CA ILE A 28 8.45 -5.59 12.47
C ILE A 28 7.45 -6.00 11.39
N ALA A 29 6.49 -6.88 11.71
CA ALA A 29 5.47 -7.32 10.77
C ALA A 29 4.63 -6.15 10.25
N PHE A 30 4.26 -5.21 11.13
CA PHE A 30 3.54 -4.00 10.77
C PHE A 30 4.36 -3.10 9.85
N GLY A 31 5.64 -2.88 10.16
CA GLY A 31 6.55 -2.09 9.31
C GLY A 31 6.66 -2.68 7.89
N ILE A 32 6.83 -4.01 7.79
CA ILE A 32 6.87 -4.71 6.51
C ILE A 32 5.53 -4.56 5.77
N HIS A 33 4.41 -4.79 6.45
CA HIS A 33 3.07 -4.63 5.87
C HIS A 33 2.85 -3.22 5.33
N TYR A 34 3.23 -2.19 6.10
CA TYR A 34 3.11 -0.80 5.69
C TYR A 34 3.95 -0.51 4.45
N LEU A 35 5.22 -0.92 4.43
CA LEU A 35 6.10 -0.69 3.28
C LEU A 35 5.61 -1.38 2.01
N MET A 36 5.06 -2.59 2.12
CA MET A 36 4.59 -3.36 0.96
C MET A 36 3.26 -2.88 0.39
N ASN A 37 2.33 -2.43 1.24
CA ASN A 37 0.94 -2.14 0.84
C ASN A 37 0.61 -0.65 0.82
N SER A 38 1.48 0.22 1.33
CA SER A 38 1.20 1.67 1.35
C SER A 38 1.39 2.31 -0.02
N PRO A 39 0.42 3.10 -0.49
CA PRO A 39 0.55 3.88 -1.73
C PRO A 39 1.51 5.07 -1.60
N GLU A 40 1.86 5.47 -0.38
CA GLU A 40 2.72 6.63 -0.11
C GLU A 40 4.21 6.30 -0.30
N VAL A 41 4.60 5.02 -0.23
CA VAL A 41 6.00 4.61 -0.24
C VAL A 41 6.36 3.95 -1.56
N VAL A 42 7.30 4.55 -2.29
CA VAL A 42 7.81 3.98 -3.55
C VAL A 42 9.00 3.07 -3.25
N LEU A 43 8.74 1.77 -3.02
CA LEU A 43 9.81 0.78 -2.85
C LEU A 43 10.45 0.36 -4.17
N ARG A 44 9.65 0.20 -5.23
CA ARG A 44 10.08 -0.38 -6.51
C ARG A 44 9.88 0.61 -7.65
N LYS A 45 10.72 1.65 -7.71
CA LYS A 45 10.61 2.72 -8.71
C LYS A 45 10.54 2.23 -10.17
N ARG A 46 11.23 1.13 -10.50
CA ARG A 46 11.23 0.59 -11.89
C ARG A 46 9.96 -0.18 -12.25
N ALA A 47 9.41 -0.95 -11.31
CA ALA A 47 8.27 -1.84 -11.59
C ALA A 47 6.93 -1.18 -11.27
N ASN A 48 6.88 -0.34 -10.24
CA ASN A 48 5.69 0.39 -9.81
C ASN A 48 6.10 1.80 -9.33
N PRO A 49 6.36 2.74 -10.26
CA PRO A 49 6.78 4.10 -9.93
C PRO A 49 5.70 4.93 -9.24
N HIS A 50 4.42 4.57 -9.40
CA HIS A 50 3.26 5.35 -8.96
C HIS A 50 2.26 4.48 -8.18
N PRO A 51 2.64 3.98 -6.99
CA PRO A 51 1.84 3.01 -6.24
C PRO A 51 0.43 3.51 -5.86
N TRP A 52 0.25 4.82 -5.67
CA TRP A 52 -1.06 5.45 -5.46
C TRP A 52 -2.06 5.23 -6.60
N ASN A 53 -1.60 4.96 -7.84
CA ASN A 53 -2.50 4.67 -8.96
C ASN A 53 -3.17 3.29 -8.86
N ASN A 54 -2.64 2.38 -8.04
CA ASN A 54 -3.20 1.03 -7.89
C ASN A 54 -4.26 0.95 -6.78
N VAL A 55 -4.60 2.08 -6.14
CA VAL A 55 -5.64 2.15 -5.11
C VAL A 55 -6.96 2.53 -5.74
N ALA A 56 -7.94 1.62 -5.63
CA ALA A 56 -9.34 1.85 -6.03
C ALA A 56 -10.18 2.33 -4.83
N GLN A 57 -11.38 2.87 -5.10
CA GLN A 57 -12.26 3.44 -4.07
C GLN A 57 -12.76 2.42 -3.03
N ASN A 58 -12.78 1.13 -3.37
CA ASN A 58 -13.13 0.02 -2.49
C ASN A 58 -11.92 -0.59 -1.77
N THR A 59 -10.71 -0.12 -2.03
CA THR A 59 -9.50 -0.69 -1.46
C THR A 59 -9.21 -0.05 -0.10
N ASN A 60 -9.19 -0.87 0.95
CA ASN A 60 -8.78 -0.42 2.27
C ASN A 60 -7.25 -0.32 2.37
N THR A 61 -6.75 0.90 2.58
CA THR A 61 -5.30 1.17 2.73
C THR A 61 -4.82 1.07 4.18
N LYS A 62 -5.73 0.97 5.15
CA LYS A 62 -5.40 0.85 6.58
C LYS A 62 -5.02 -0.59 6.90
N LEU A 63 -4.28 -0.78 8.00
CA LEU A 63 -3.99 -2.11 8.53
C LEU A 63 -5.27 -2.92 8.80
N PHE A 64 -6.30 -2.24 9.30
CA PHE A 64 -7.60 -2.82 9.60
C PHE A 64 -8.70 -1.77 9.45
N SER A 65 -9.91 -2.19 9.05
CA SER A 65 -11.10 -1.36 9.03
C SER A 65 -12.23 -2.05 9.78
N PHE A 66 -12.79 -1.37 10.77
CA PHE A 66 -13.96 -1.84 11.53
C PHE A 66 -15.26 -1.80 10.71
N ASN A 67 -15.24 -1.15 9.55
CA ASN A 67 -16.41 -0.96 8.69
C ASN A 67 -16.15 -1.56 7.30
N PRO A 68 -16.22 -2.89 7.13
CA PRO A 68 -16.00 -3.52 5.83
C PRO A 68 -17.05 -3.10 4.79
N GLU A 69 -18.31 -2.93 5.20
CA GLU A 69 -19.43 -2.56 4.32
C GLU A 69 -19.24 -1.18 3.66
N PHE A 70 -18.49 -0.29 4.32
CA PHE A 70 -18.12 1.01 3.74
C PHE A 70 -17.29 0.82 2.48
N TRP A 71 -16.35 -0.12 2.48
CA TRP A 71 -15.48 -0.38 1.33
C TRP A 71 -16.21 -1.16 0.25
N GLU A 72 -16.99 -2.17 0.64
CA GLU A 72 -17.79 -2.99 -0.29
C GLU A 72 -18.80 -2.15 -1.07
N GLY A 73 -19.45 -1.19 -0.43
CA GLY A 73 -20.38 -0.27 -1.08
C GLY A 73 -19.77 0.58 -2.20
N ARG A 74 -18.43 0.72 -2.23
CA ARG A 74 -17.70 1.43 -3.30
C ARG A 74 -17.07 0.51 -4.33
N SER A 75 -17.33 -0.79 -4.28
CA SER A 75 -16.84 -1.74 -5.30
C SER A 75 -17.21 -1.33 -6.73
N ASN A 76 -18.38 -0.71 -6.90
CA ASN A 76 -18.88 -0.24 -8.20
C ASN A 76 -18.73 1.28 -8.39
N ALA A 77 -18.05 1.98 -7.48
CA ALA A 77 -17.89 3.42 -7.59
C ALA A 77 -16.92 3.76 -8.75
N PRO A 78 -17.30 4.66 -9.67
CA PRO A 78 -16.40 5.10 -10.73
C PRO A 78 -15.17 5.79 -10.14
N ASP A 79 -14.00 5.53 -10.70
CA ASP A 79 -12.77 6.20 -10.25
C ASP A 79 -12.84 7.69 -10.65
N PRO A 80 -12.76 8.63 -9.68
CA PRO A 80 -12.85 10.07 -9.96
C PRO A 80 -11.78 10.54 -10.95
N ARG A 81 -10.67 9.81 -11.11
CA ARG A 81 -9.62 10.11 -12.11
C ARG A 81 -10.18 10.20 -13.53
N PHE A 82 -11.10 9.31 -13.89
CA PHE A 82 -11.68 9.32 -15.24
C PHE A 82 -12.57 10.54 -15.46
N SER A 83 -13.34 10.96 -14.45
CA SER A 83 -14.17 12.16 -14.51
C SER A 83 -13.33 13.43 -14.75
N PHE A 84 -12.15 13.54 -14.12
CA PHE A 84 -11.23 14.66 -14.37
C PHE A 84 -10.61 14.62 -15.77
N MET A 85 -10.35 13.42 -16.30
CA MET A 85 -9.78 13.25 -17.63
C MET A 85 -10.79 13.59 -18.73
N GLU A 86 -12.07 13.26 -18.52
CA GLU A 86 -13.18 13.64 -19.40
C GLU A 86 -13.43 15.15 -19.42
N MET A 87 -13.23 15.86 -18.30
CA MET A 87 -13.38 17.32 -18.22
C MET A 87 -12.33 18.12 -19.01
N HIS A 88 -11.15 17.54 -19.26
CA HIS A 88 -10.05 18.18 -19.98
C HIS A 88 -9.56 17.34 -21.18
N PRO A 89 -10.38 17.17 -22.24
CA PRO A 89 -10.03 16.34 -23.39
C PRO A 89 -8.79 16.84 -24.15
N GLU A 90 -8.59 18.16 -24.21
CA GLU A 90 -7.50 18.87 -24.87
C GLU A 90 -6.10 18.36 -24.46
N ALA A 91 -5.87 18.13 -23.17
CA ALA A 91 -4.56 17.71 -22.66
C ALA A 91 -4.21 16.27 -23.05
N SER A 92 -5.21 15.39 -23.13
CA SER A 92 -5.05 14.00 -23.54
C SER A 92 -4.77 13.86 -25.05
N GLN A 93 -5.47 14.65 -25.88
CA GLN A 93 -5.29 14.67 -27.33
C GLN A 93 -3.92 15.23 -27.71
N ALA A 94 -3.52 16.36 -27.12
CA ALA A 94 -2.22 16.97 -27.40
C ALA A 94 -1.02 16.07 -27.04
N SER A 95 -1.12 15.27 -25.97
CA SER A 95 -0.06 14.30 -25.62
C SER A 95 -0.03 13.10 -26.56
N HIS A 96 -1.18 12.69 -27.13
CA HIS A 96 -1.26 11.57 -28.06
C HIS A 96 -0.68 11.95 -29.42
N GLU A 97 -1.02 13.15 -29.93
CA GLU A 97 -0.48 13.69 -31.18
C GLU A 97 1.04 13.84 -31.13
N LYS A 98 1.60 14.36 -30.02
CA LYS A 98 3.06 14.49 -29.83
C LYS A 98 3.77 13.14 -29.91
N LYS A 99 3.21 12.09 -29.30
CA LYS A 99 3.79 10.73 -29.35
C LYS A 99 3.73 10.14 -30.75
N ILE A 100 2.65 10.37 -31.49
CA ILE A 100 2.52 9.92 -32.89
C ILE A 100 3.56 10.64 -33.76
N PHE A 101 3.69 11.95 -33.60
CA PHE A 101 4.67 12.77 -34.33
C PHE A 101 6.11 12.34 -34.04
N GLU A 102 6.46 12.11 -32.78
CA GLU A 102 7.79 11.63 -32.38
C GLU A 102 8.11 10.25 -32.96
N LYS A 103 7.13 9.32 -32.92
CA LYS A 103 7.27 7.99 -33.53
C LYS A 103 7.42 8.06 -35.05
N ALA A 104 6.73 8.97 -35.71
CA ALA A 104 6.83 9.19 -37.15
C ALA A 104 8.18 9.81 -37.57
N LYS A 105 8.80 10.63 -36.71
CA LYS A 105 10.13 11.22 -36.94
C LYS A 105 11.28 10.20 -36.85
N HIS A 106 11.03 9.06 -36.21
CA HIS A 106 11.98 7.97 -36.03
C HIS A 106 11.85 6.84 -37.08
N LEU A 107 10.95 6.99 -38.06
CA LEU A 107 10.85 6.17 -39.27
C LEU A 107 11.54 6.87 -40.44
#